data_AF-A0A5P5X658-F1
#
_entry.id   AF-A0A5P5X658-F1
#
_cell.length_a   1.000
_cell.length_b   1.000
_cell.length_c   1.000
_cell.angle_alpha   90.00
_cell.angle_beta   90.00
_cell.angle_gamma   90.00
#
_symmetry.space_group_name_H-M   'P 1'
#
loop_
_entity.id
_entity.type
_entity.pdbx_description
1 polymer ?
#
loop_
_entity_poly.entity_id
_entity_poly.type
_entity_poly.pdbx_seq_one_letter_code
_entity_poly.pdbx_strand_id
1 'polypeptide(L)'
;MCEGGRIVNYLKALLPDERNDVLFAGYQAQGTLGRAIQSGDAVVDIDNEQAEVNAQIHTISGYSAHADQNDLLKFVTGVTKQPKAVHLIHGEKEAKRELGEKLEAEGIEVVY
;
A
#
# COMPACT_ATOMS: atom_id res chain seq x y z
N MET A 1 -7.71 -5.07 0.84
CA MET A 1 -6.50 -5.48 1.59
C MET A 1 -6.85 -6.67 2.49
N CYS A 2 -7.49 -7.68 1.90
CA CYS A 2 -7.95 -8.89 2.60
C CYS A 2 -8.97 -8.72 3.74
N GLU A 3 -9.52 -7.52 3.96
CA GLU A 3 -10.56 -7.25 4.97
C GLU A 3 -11.95 -7.86 4.71
N GLY A 4 -12.17 -8.54 3.59
CA GLY A 4 -13.50 -9.04 3.26
C GLY A 4 -13.63 -9.68 1.89
N GLY A 5 -14.82 -10.21 1.62
CA GLY A 5 -15.13 -10.92 0.38
C GLY A 5 -14.51 -12.32 0.33
N ARG A 6 -14.54 -12.95 -0.86
CA ARG A 6 -14.16 -14.36 -1.02
C ARG A 6 -12.70 -14.66 -0.68
N ILE A 7 -11.81 -13.68 -0.80
CA ILE A 7 -10.38 -13.84 -0.51
C ILE A 7 -10.13 -14.30 0.94
N VAL A 8 -10.97 -13.87 1.88
CA VAL A 8 -10.89 -14.26 3.30
C VAL A 8 -10.98 -15.79 3.45
N ASN A 9 -11.94 -16.41 2.77
CA ASN A 9 -12.13 -17.87 2.83
C ASN A 9 -10.93 -18.62 2.24
N TYR A 10 -10.36 -18.11 1.15
CA TYR A 10 -9.16 -18.72 0.56
C TYR A 10 -7.96 -18.58 1.48
N LEU A 11 -7.76 -17.42 2.10
CA LEU A 11 -6.66 -17.21 3.04
C LEU A 11 -6.78 -18.14 4.25
N LYS A 12 -7.97 -18.27 4.86
CA LYS A 12 -8.20 -19.23 5.94
C LYS A 12 -7.83 -20.66 5.56
N ALA A 13 -8.21 -21.07 4.35
CA ALA A 13 -8.01 -22.45 3.90
C ALA A 13 -6.57 -22.74 3.44
N LEU A 14 -5.84 -21.74 2.96
CA LEU A 14 -4.60 -21.94 2.21
C LEU A 14 -3.35 -21.40 2.91
N LEU A 15 -3.47 -20.43 3.83
CA LEU A 15 -2.33 -19.87 4.56
C LEU A 15 -1.51 -20.89 5.37
N PRO A 16 -2.12 -21.91 6.03
CA PRO A 16 -1.36 -22.86 6.84
C PRO A 16 -0.52 -23.88 6.04
N ASP A 17 -0.66 -23.94 4.71
CA ASP A 17 0.02 -24.90 3.86
C ASP A 17 1.17 -24.24 3.08
N GLU A 18 2.40 -24.67 3.37
CA GLU A 18 3.65 -24.14 2.81
C GLU A 18 3.79 -24.29 1.29
N ARG A 19 2.97 -25.14 0.67
CA ARG A 19 2.96 -25.37 -0.79
C ARG A 19 2.30 -24.22 -1.55
N ASN A 20 1.63 -23.31 -0.85
CA ASN A 20 0.89 -22.20 -1.45
C ASN A 20 1.70 -20.91 -1.45
N ASP A 21 1.41 -20.06 -2.45
CA ASP A 21 1.93 -18.71 -2.57
C ASP A 21 0.80 -17.69 -2.46
N VAL A 22 1.01 -16.62 -1.67
CA VAL A 22 0.14 -15.44 -1.63
C VAL A 22 0.87 -14.27 -2.26
N LEU A 23 0.31 -13.74 -3.35
CA LEU A 23 0.89 -12.66 -4.12
C LEU A 23 0.09 -11.36 -3.93
N PHE A 24 0.70 -10.37 -3.27
CA PHE A 24 0.14 -9.03 -3.17
C PHE A 24 0.55 -8.18 -4.39
N ALA A 25 -0.44 -7.76 -5.18
CA ALA A 25 -0.24 -6.92 -6.36
C ALA A 25 -0.53 -5.42 -6.12
N GLY A 26 -0.84 -5.02 -4.88
CA GLY A 26 -1.23 -3.66 -4.54
C GLY A 26 -0.93 -3.30 -3.09
N TYR A 27 -1.11 -2.02 -2.78
CA TYR A 27 -0.86 -1.49 -1.45
C TYR A 27 -1.74 -2.17 -0.39
N GLN A 28 -1.13 -2.51 0.76
CA GLN A 28 -1.84 -2.98 1.95
C GLN A 28 -1.75 -1.91 3.03
N ALA A 29 -2.87 -1.37 3.50
CA ALA A 29 -2.88 -0.29 4.48
C ALA A 29 -2.61 -0.83 5.88
N GLN A 30 -2.04 0.02 6.71
CA GLN A 30 -1.82 -0.29 8.12
C GLN A 30 -3.12 -0.71 8.81
N GLY A 31 -3.03 -1.74 9.65
CA GLY A 31 -4.17 -2.28 10.39
C GLY A 31 -5.07 -3.25 9.62
N THR A 32 -4.75 -3.56 8.36
CA THR A 32 -5.48 -4.57 7.58
C THR A 32 -4.84 -5.95 7.70
N LEU A 33 -5.64 -7.01 7.55
CA LEU A 33 -5.19 -8.39 7.47
C LEU A 33 -4.13 -8.57 6.38
N GLY A 34 -4.34 -7.96 5.21
CA GLY A 34 -3.37 -8.01 4.12
C GLY A 34 -2.01 -7.45 4.53
N ARG A 35 -1.98 -6.38 5.35
CA ARG A 35 -0.72 -5.82 5.88
C ARG A 35 -0.07 -6.72 6.92
N ALA A 36 -0.85 -7.33 7.83
CA ALA A 36 -0.34 -8.29 8.81
C ALA A 36 0.38 -9.46 8.13
N ILE A 37 -0.29 -10.09 7.15
CA ILE A 37 0.29 -11.18 6.35
C ILE A 37 1.54 -10.70 5.60
N GLN A 38 1.45 -9.55 4.92
CA GLN A 38 2.59 -9.01 4.15
C GLN A 38 3.80 -8.66 5.03
N SER A 39 3.57 -8.31 6.30
CA SER A 39 4.64 -7.95 7.25
C SER A 39 5.35 -9.18 7.82
N GLY A 40 4.84 -10.39 7.54
CA GLY A 40 5.43 -11.65 7.98
C GLY A 40 4.94 -12.13 9.35
N ASP A 41 3.75 -11.70 9.78
CA ASP A 41 3.14 -12.21 11.01
C ASP A 41 2.92 -13.73 10.88
N ALA A 42 3.50 -14.51 11.80
CA ALA A 42 3.42 -15.98 11.75
C ALA A 42 2.00 -16.52 11.99
N VAL A 43 1.16 -15.74 12.68
CA VAL A 43 -0.23 -16.05 12.96
C VAL A 43 -1.06 -14.78 12.78
N VAL A 44 -2.17 -14.89 12.08
CA VAL A 44 -3.12 -13.79 11.86
C VAL A 44 -4.52 -14.19 12.30
N ASP A 45 -5.33 -13.21 12.71
CA ASP A 45 -6.75 -13.42 13.02
C ASP A 45 -7.60 -13.21 11.76
N ILE A 46 -8.45 -14.18 11.46
CA ILE A 46 -9.39 -14.12 10.35
C ILE A 46 -10.78 -14.56 10.83
N ASP A 47 -11.71 -13.60 10.93
CA ASP A 47 -13.04 -13.74 11.54
C ASP A 47 -13.03 -14.37 12.95
N ASN A 48 -12.11 -13.94 13.82
CA ASN A 48 -11.93 -14.43 15.19
C ASN A 48 -11.37 -15.87 15.29
N GLU A 49 -10.79 -16.37 14.20
CA GLU A 49 -10.05 -17.64 14.18
C GLU A 49 -8.58 -17.37 13.84
N GLN A 50 -7.67 -18.01 14.56
CA GLN A 50 -6.24 -17.91 14.27
C GLN A 50 -5.86 -18.80 13.10
N ALA A 51 -5.14 -18.24 12.14
CA ALA A 51 -4.56 -18.95 11.01
C ALA A 51 -3.03 -18.80 11.01
N GLU A 52 -2.32 -19.93 10.90
CA GLU A 52 -0.86 -19.93 10.68
C GLU A 52 -0.54 -19.45 9.26
N VAL A 53 0.51 -18.63 9.14
CA VAL A 53 1.02 -18.11 7.87
C VAL A 53 2.27 -18.90 7.49
N ASN A 54 2.06 -20.09 6.95
CA ASN A 54 3.13 -20.97 6.46
C ASN A 54 3.34 -20.84 4.94
N ALA A 55 2.32 -20.36 4.22
CA ALA A 55 2.39 -20.04 2.80
C ALA A 55 3.48 -19.01 2.50
N GLN A 56 4.06 -19.09 1.30
CA GLN A 56 5.07 -18.15 0.84
C GLN A 56 4.43 -16.80 0.49
N ILE A 57 4.94 -15.71 1.07
CA ILE A 57 4.36 -14.37 0.90
C ILE A 57 5.21 -13.53 -0.05
N HIS A 58 4.59 -13.04 -1.11
CA HIS A 58 5.24 -12.27 -2.17
C HIS A 58 4.55 -10.94 -2.38
N THR A 59 5.32 -9.94 -2.81
CA THR A 59 4.79 -8.63 -3.22
C THR A 59 5.37 -8.25 -4.57
N ILE A 60 4.51 -7.92 -5.54
CA ILE A 60 4.94 -7.38 -6.82
C ILE A 60 4.63 -5.89 -6.86
N SER A 61 5.69 -5.09 -6.99
CA SER A 61 5.60 -3.67 -7.30
C SER A 61 5.30 -3.42 -8.78
N GLY A 62 4.62 -2.33 -9.11
CA GLY A 62 4.37 -1.91 -10.50
C GLY A 62 3.05 -2.38 -11.12
N TYR A 63 2.29 -3.24 -10.43
CA TYR A 63 0.88 -3.52 -10.76
C TYR A 63 -0.11 -2.63 -10.02
N SER A 64 0.39 -1.74 -9.15
CA SER A 64 -0.43 -0.70 -8.52
C SER A 64 -0.91 0.29 -9.57
N ALA A 65 -2.18 0.67 -9.52
CA ALA A 65 -2.73 1.73 -10.38
C ALA A 65 -2.30 3.14 -9.93
N HIS A 66 -1.51 3.25 -8.86
CA HIS A 66 -1.02 4.53 -8.34
C HIS A 66 0.35 4.86 -8.92
N ALA A 67 0.48 6.11 -9.39
CA ALA A 67 1.74 6.73 -9.74
C ALA A 67 2.72 6.67 -8.55
N ASP A 68 3.99 6.37 -8.83
CA ASP A 68 5.03 6.45 -7.82
C ASP A 68 5.38 7.91 -7.49
N GLN A 69 6.28 8.12 -6.54
CA GLN A 69 6.69 9.47 -6.11
C GLN A 69 7.29 10.29 -7.26
N ASN A 70 8.04 9.68 -8.16
CA ASN A 70 8.66 10.37 -9.30
C ASN A 70 7.62 10.72 -10.35
N ASP A 71 6.66 9.84 -10.60
CA ASP A 71 5.55 10.08 -11.50
C ASP A 71 4.64 11.20 -10.98
N LEU A 72 4.37 11.24 -9.67
CA LEU A 72 3.64 12.33 -9.03
C LEU A 72 4.39 13.66 -9.13
N LEU A 73 5.70 13.66 -8.89
CA LEU A 73 6.52 14.87 -9.02
C LEU A 73 6.48 15.40 -10.46
N LYS A 74 6.73 14.52 -11.44
CA LYS A 74 6.67 14.85 -12.88
C LYS A 74 5.30 15.35 -13.29
N PHE A 75 4.24 14.77 -12.74
CA PHE A 75 2.87 15.19 -13.02
C PHE A 75 2.65 16.64 -12.60
N VAL A 76 3.05 17.01 -11.38
CA VAL A 76 2.89 18.39 -10.87
C VAL A 76 3.79 19.35 -11.63
N THR A 77 5.08 19.05 -11.79
CA THR A 77 6.04 19.95 -12.46
C THR A 77 5.75 20.07 -13.96
N GLY A 78 5.08 19.08 -14.56
CA GLY A 78 4.70 19.08 -15.98
C GLY A 78 3.45 19.91 -16.31
N VAL A 79 2.75 20.47 -15.32
CA VAL A 79 1.57 21.31 -15.58
C VAL A 79 2.01 22.63 -16.21
N THR A 80 1.55 22.90 -17.45
CA THR A 80 1.92 24.10 -18.25
C THR A 80 1.81 25.41 -17.47
N LYS A 81 0.75 25.57 -16.68
CA LYS A 81 0.59 26.70 -15.75
C LYS A 81 0.71 26.16 -14.33
N GLN A 82 1.83 26.47 -13.68
CA GLN A 82 2.11 25.96 -12.35
C GLN A 82 0.98 26.31 -11.36
N PRO A 83 0.56 25.36 -10.51
CA PRO A 83 -0.41 25.62 -9.47
C PRO A 83 0.16 26.61 -8.44
N LYS A 84 -0.72 27.36 -7.78
CA LYS A 84 -0.28 28.25 -6.67
C LYS A 84 0.09 27.43 -5.43
N ALA A 85 -0.66 26.36 -5.18
CA ALA A 85 -0.42 25.43 -4.09
C ALA A 85 -0.93 24.03 -4.46
N VAL A 86 -0.35 23.01 -3.83
CA VAL A 86 -0.74 21.60 -3.96
C VAL A 86 -1.21 21.07 -2.61
N HIS A 87 -2.42 20.51 -2.58
CA HIS A 87 -2.99 19.91 -1.37
C HIS A 87 -2.78 18.39 -1.36
N LEU A 88 -2.02 17.88 -0.38
CA LEU A 88 -1.77 16.45 -0.22
C LEU A 88 -2.85 15.82 0.67
N ILE A 89 -3.82 15.17 0.03
CA ILE A 89 -4.98 14.61 0.74
C ILE A 89 -4.75 13.15 1.14
N HIS A 90 -4.64 12.25 0.17
CA HIS A 90 -4.63 10.81 0.38
C HIS A 90 -3.21 10.24 0.42
N GLY A 91 -2.84 9.64 1.54
CA GLY A 91 -1.54 9.04 1.78
C GLY A 91 -1.20 9.02 3.27
N GLU A 92 -0.27 8.16 3.65
CA GLU A 92 0.25 8.13 5.01
C GLU A 92 0.98 9.43 5.35
N LYS A 93 1.03 9.78 6.63
CA LYS A 93 1.58 11.07 7.08
C LYS A 93 3.02 11.25 6.61
N GLU A 94 3.83 10.21 6.73
CA GLU A 94 5.24 10.19 6.35
C GLU A 94 5.39 10.29 4.82
N ALA A 95 4.61 9.53 4.06
CA ALA A 95 4.62 9.57 2.60
C ALA A 95 4.21 10.95 2.07
N LYS A 96 3.17 11.57 2.67
CA LYS A 96 2.77 12.95 2.34
C LYS A 96 3.88 13.94 2.67
N ARG A 97 4.50 13.83 3.86
CA ARG A 97 5.62 14.69 4.26
C ARG A 97 6.76 14.63 3.25
N GLU A 98 7.21 13.43 2.89
CA GLU A 98 8.31 13.23 1.95
C GLU A 98 8.00 13.75 0.54
N LEU A 99 6.79 13.52 0.02
CA LEU A 99 6.38 14.09 -1.26
C LEU A 99 6.29 15.62 -1.19
N GLY A 100 5.77 16.16 -0.09
CA GLY A 100 5.69 17.60 0.15
C GLY A 100 7.06 18.27 0.15
N GLU A 101 8.04 17.72 0.89
CA GLU A 101 9.42 18.23 0.93
C GLU A 101 10.04 18.29 -0.48
N LYS A 102 9.76 17.30 -1.33
CA LYS A 102 10.22 17.30 -2.73
C LYS A 102 9.55 18.36 -3.59
N LEU A 103 8.24 18.57 -3.42
CA LEU A 103 7.50 19.61 -4.15
C LEU A 103 7.93 21.02 -3.72
N GLU A 104 8.17 21.22 -2.42
CA GLU A 104 8.69 22.49 -1.88
C GLU A 104 10.10 22.79 -2.40
N ALA A 105 10.95 21.77 -2.58
CA ALA A 105 12.26 21.93 -3.21
C ALA A 105 12.18 22.38 -4.67
N GLU A 106 11.09 22.07 -5.38
CA GLU A 106 10.77 22.59 -6.72
C GLU A 106 10.09 23.98 -6.69
N GLY A 107 9.99 24.60 -5.52
CA GLY A 107 9.39 25.93 -5.33
C GLY A 107 7.87 25.95 -5.33
N ILE A 108 7.21 24.81 -5.09
CA ILE A 108 5.76 24.66 -5.08
C ILE A 108 5.26 24.74 -3.63
N GLU A 109 4.28 25.58 -3.36
CA GLU A 109 3.63 25.63 -2.04
C GLU A 109 2.83 24.34 -1.79
N VAL A 110 3.02 23.72 -0.62
CA VAL A 110 2.34 22.48 -0.24
C VAL A 110 1.44 22.70 0.97
N VAL A 111 0.24 22.15 0.92
CA VAL A 111 -0.75 22.15 2.00
C VAL A 111 -1.04 20.70 2.39
N TYR A 112 -0.96 20.39 3.69
CA TYR A 112 -1.02 19.03 4.25
C TYR A 112 -2.41 18.58 4.72
#